data_AF-A0A4Z2FNT7-F1
#
_entry.id   AF-A0A4Z2FNT7-F1
#
_cell.length_a   1.000
_cell.length_b   1.000
_cell.length_c   1.000
_cell.angle_alpha   90.00
_cell.angle_beta   90.00
_cell.angle_gamma   90.00
#
_symmetry.space_group_name_H-M   'P 1'
#
loop_
_entity.id
_entity.type
_entity.pdbx_description
1 polymer ?
#
loop_
_entity_poly.entity_id
_entity_poly.type
_entity_poly.pdbx_seq_one_letter_code
_entity_poly.pdbx_strand_id
1 'polypeptide(L)'
;MSFSISHLLLLEGGLMHFGGNGISSGRRWTFRPLLSEGTLSRSILHNYTARDSSSEYCGCLNGGWCQDGGVCDCAQFQALGDRCQIIPNQGRDRDGICRSWGQHHYETFDGIYFYFPGTCSYILAQDCHAAAPQYTVWVHNSRVCDGSVHSCPRALSLFFPNEEEIHISGYQVHQGGRRLSLPHTVGGVFIERLADYLLVKSVFGFSLAWDGGSGVYLKMSEEHQGAPCGLCGNFNHLAGDDLTTARGIRTDEPAAFANSWAVDLPHERACPSVDLDFNGPCHSESDMDALDDSRDAEVVVPLGAVQRPEGQVSVTAQHRRLGGAHTFVPHPMTRLTMQRWNTFLSGSS
;
A
#
# COMPACT_ATOMS: atom_id res chain seq x y z
N MET A 1 -23.46 54.79 15.98
CA MET A 1 -24.07 53.66 16.72
C MET A 1 -22.94 52.65 16.87
N SER A 2 -22.25 52.44 18.00
CA SER A 2 -22.71 52.28 19.41
C SER A 2 -23.76 51.16 19.51
N PHE A 3 -23.69 50.10 20.33
CA PHE A 3 -22.84 49.67 21.48
C PHE A 3 -22.49 48.15 21.31
N SER A 4 -21.58 47.45 21.99
CA SER A 4 -20.83 47.57 23.28
C SER A 4 -21.48 46.98 24.55
N ILE A 5 -20.64 46.31 25.37
CA ILE A 5 -20.82 45.76 26.75
C ILE A 5 -21.53 44.40 26.95
N SER A 6 -20.69 43.39 27.21
CA SER A 6 -20.59 42.44 28.36
C SER A 6 -21.78 41.80 29.12
N HIS A 7 -21.45 40.57 29.59
CA HIS A 7 -21.88 39.85 30.82
C HIS A 7 -23.23 39.11 30.88
N LEU A 8 -23.13 37.82 31.20
CA LEU A 8 -23.73 37.30 32.44
C LEU A 8 -22.82 36.25 33.11
N LEU A 9 -22.75 36.29 34.44
CA LEU A 9 -22.11 35.30 35.32
C LEU A 9 -23.21 34.48 36.00
N LEU A 10 -22.87 33.26 36.44
CA LEU A 10 -23.53 32.63 37.58
C LEU A 10 -22.44 31.98 38.47
N LEU A 11 -22.52 32.26 39.77
CA LEU A 11 -21.59 31.79 40.79
C LEU A 11 -22.21 30.63 41.58
N GLU A 12 -21.36 29.71 42.03
CA GLU A 12 -21.23 29.33 43.45
C GLU A 12 -19.72 29.15 43.72
N GLY A 13 -19.14 29.44 44.89
CA GLY A 13 -19.73 29.98 46.13
C GLY A 13 -19.08 29.35 47.38
N GLY A 14 -17.91 29.84 47.82
CA GLY A 14 -17.23 29.29 49.00
C GLY A 14 -16.03 30.14 49.49
N LEU A 15 -16.25 30.94 50.54
CA LEU A 15 -15.23 31.84 51.13
C LEU A 15 -14.33 31.12 52.14
N MET A 16 -13.12 31.66 52.37
CA MET A 16 -12.75 32.31 53.65
C MET A 16 -11.44 33.10 53.50
N HIS A 17 -11.23 34.09 54.36
CA HIS A 17 -10.17 35.10 54.28
C HIS A 17 -9.58 35.31 55.69
N PHE A 18 -8.27 35.58 55.81
CA PHE A 18 -7.64 36.58 56.72
C PHE A 18 -6.11 36.41 56.77
N GLY A 19 -5.38 37.54 56.83
CA GLY A 19 -3.95 37.63 56.57
C GLY A 19 -3.00 37.56 57.79
N GLY A 20 -1.72 37.85 57.53
CA GLY A 20 -0.79 38.41 58.52
C GLY A 20 0.50 37.64 58.84
N ASN A 21 1.60 38.01 58.15
CA ASN A 21 3.01 38.00 58.57
C ASN A 21 3.59 36.87 59.45
N GLY A 22 4.60 36.14 58.93
CA GLY A 22 5.52 35.31 59.71
C GLY A 22 6.70 34.78 58.88
N ILE A 23 7.93 34.89 59.39
CA ILE A 23 9.19 34.57 58.67
C ILE A 23 9.58 33.09 58.84
N SER A 24 9.94 32.40 57.76
CA SER A 24 11.15 31.54 57.60
C SER A 24 11.00 30.37 56.59
N SER A 25 12.15 29.85 56.11
CA SER A 25 12.31 28.55 55.42
C SER A 25 11.63 28.36 54.04
N GLY A 26 12.01 29.17 53.05
CA GLY A 26 11.76 28.86 51.63
C GLY A 26 12.70 27.76 51.08
N ARG A 27 12.24 26.50 51.00
CA ARG A 27 12.94 25.46 50.23
C ARG A 27 12.70 25.66 48.74
N ARG A 28 13.67 26.26 48.05
CA ARG A 28 13.66 26.44 46.59
C ARG A 28 14.03 25.12 45.90
N TRP A 29 13.04 24.30 45.54
CA TRP A 29 13.26 23.20 44.59
C TRP A 29 13.41 23.78 43.19
N THR A 30 14.66 23.92 42.73
CA THR A 30 14.97 24.20 41.34
C THR A 30 14.78 22.93 40.51
N PHE A 31 13.65 22.81 39.82
CA PHE A 31 13.51 21.83 38.75
C PHE A 31 14.45 22.21 37.61
N ARG A 32 15.62 21.58 37.56
CA ARG A 32 16.43 21.48 36.34
C ARG A 32 15.83 20.37 35.49
N PRO A 33 15.51 20.57 34.20
CA PRO A 33 15.31 19.45 33.29
C PRO A 33 16.65 18.74 33.13
N LEU A 34 16.72 17.48 33.57
CA LEU A 34 17.83 16.60 33.22
C LEU A 34 17.62 16.15 31.77
N LEU A 35 18.32 16.81 30.85
CA LEU A 35 18.59 16.25 29.54
C LEU A 35 19.37 14.95 29.74
N SER A 36 18.78 13.84 29.29
CA SER A 36 19.52 12.60 29.07
C SER A 36 19.86 12.56 27.58
N GLU A 37 21.01 13.10 27.20
CA GLU A 37 21.61 12.86 25.88
C GLU A 37 22.03 11.40 25.79
N GLY A 38 21.07 10.55 25.40
CA GLY A 38 21.28 9.15 25.03
C GLY A 38 21.55 9.01 23.54
N THR A 39 22.49 9.80 22.99
CA THR A 39 22.94 9.62 21.60
C THR A 39 23.79 8.34 21.51
N LEU A 40 23.11 7.20 21.39
CA LEU A 40 23.76 5.97 20.93
C LEU A 40 24.37 6.26 19.55
N SER A 41 25.66 6.00 19.43
CA SER A 41 26.39 6.28 18.20
C SER A 41 25.81 5.41 17.08
N ARG A 42 25.41 6.04 15.96
CA ARG A 42 25.27 5.34 14.67
C ARG A 42 26.67 4.93 14.22
N SER A 43 27.17 3.82 14.77
CA SER A 43 28.42 3.21 14.33
C SER A 43 28.22 2.60 12.95
N ILE A 44 28.58 3.34 11.90
CA ILE A 44 28.72 2.80 10.55
C ILE A 44 29.85 1.77 10.59
N LEU A 45 29.49 0.49 10.73
CA LEU A 45 30.47 -0.59 10.86
C LEU A 45 30.99 -1.04 9.50
N HIS A 46 31.77 -0.17 8.84
CA HIS A 46 32.59 -0.57 7.70
C HIS A 46 33.77 -1.45 8.15
N ASN A 47 33.52 -2.74 8.38
CA ASN A 47 34.52 -3.78 8.09
C ASN A 47 33.88 -5.18 8.06
N TYR A 48 33.92 -5.86 6.92
CA TYR A 48 33.55 -7.27 6.79
C TYR A 48 34.75 -8.09 6.33
N THR A 49 35.69 -8.32 7.26
CA THR A 49 36.78 -9.30 7.09
C THR A 49 36.59 -10.40 8.12
N ALA A 50 36.11 -11.56 7.67
CA ALA A 50 35.82 -12.77 8.46
C ALA A 50 34.86 -12.55 9.65
N ARG A 51 33.57 -12.88 9.46
CA ARG A 51 32.62 -13.05 10.56
C ARG A 51 32.09 -14.48 10.64
N ASP A 52 31.88 -14.88 11.88
CA ASP A 52 31.73 -16.25 12.37
C ASP A 52 30.42 -16.93 11.93
N SER A 53 30.36 -18.26 11.98
CA SER A 53 29.23 -19.08 11.51
C SER A 53 28.03 -19.12 12.47
N SER A 54 27.69 -17.96 13.04
CA SER A 54 26.53 -17.73 13.90
C SER A 54 25.79 -16.45 13.49
N SER A 55 25.59 -16.26 12.18
CA SER A 55 24.83 -15.13 11.64
C SER A 55 23.40 -15.17 12.19
N GLU A 56 23.10 -14.27 13.11
CA GLU A 56 21.77 -14.01 13.64
C GLU A 56 20.88 -13.60 12.46
N TYR A 57 20.03 -14.54 12.00
CA TYR A 57 19.21 -14.36 10.81
C TYR A 57 18.18 -13.26 11.09
N CYS A 58 18.26 -12.19 10.30
CA CYS A 58 17.44 -11.02 10.49
C CYS A 58 16.53 -10.83 9.28
N GLY A 59 15.25 -11.15 9.46
CA GLY A 59 14.25 -11.18 8.40
C GLY A 59 13.51 -9.86 8.19
N CYS A 60 14.18 -8.71 8.25
CA CYS A 60 13.51 -7.42 8.02
C CYS A 60 13.03 -7.29 6.58
N LEU A 61 11.85 -6.71 6.40
CA LEU A 61 11.26 -6.38 5.11
C LEU A 61 11.38 -4.87 4.84
N ASN A 62 11.07 -4.47 3.60
CA ASN A 62 10.85 -3.07 3.24
C ASN A 62 12.00 -2.11 3.60
N GLY A 63 13.25 -2.58 3.60
CA GLY A 63 14.43 -1.77 3.97
C GLY A 63 14.51 -1.40 5.45
N GLY A 64 13.89 -2.19 6.34
CA GLY A 64 14.11 -2.09 7.78
C GLY A 64 15.52 -2.53 8.17
N TRP A 65 16.15 -1.80 9.11
CA TRP A 65 17.55 -2.05 9.49
C TRP A 65 17.66 -3.08 10.61
N CYS A 66 18.50 -4.09 10.42
CA CYS A 66 18.79 -5.10 11.42
C CYS A 66 19.64 -4.54 12.58
N GLN A 67 19.10 -4.57 13.79
CA GLN A 67 19.81 -4.30 15.04
C GLN A 67 20.32 -5.60 15.69
N ASP A 68 21.24 -5.47 16.65
CA ASP A 68 21.73 -6.60 17.46
C ASP A 68 20.55 -7.35 18.13
N GLY A 69 20.53 -8.68 18.09
CA GLY A 69 19.41 -9.49 18.58
C GLY A 69 18.31 -9.76 17.53
N GLY A 70 18.55 -9.43 16.25
CA GLY A 70 17.64 -9.72 15.14
C GLY A 70 16.39 -8.83 15.06
N VAL A 71 16.37 -7.70 15.76
CA VAL A 71 15.23 -6.76 15.81
C VAL A 71 15.30 -5.76 14.66
N CYS A 72 14.17 -5.46 14.03
CA CYS A 72 14.09 -4.52 12.91
C CYS A 72 13.81 -3.06 13.34
N ASP A 73 14.61 -2.12 12.84
CA ASP A 73 14.34 -0.69 12.88
C ASP A 73 13.58 -0.24 11.62
N CYS A 74 12.29 0.01 11.82
CA CYS A 74 11.36 0.41 10.77
C CYS A 74 11.27 1.93 10.54
N ALA A 75 12.07 2.73 11.27
CA ALA A 75 11.90 4.18 11.32
C ALA A 75 12.14 4.90 9.98
N GLN A 76 12.96 4.33 9.09
CA GLN A 76 13.28 4.94 7.78
C GLN A 76 12.04 5.18 6.91
N PHE A 77 11.12 4.22 6.87
CA PHE A 77 9.90 4.28 6.06
C PHE A 77 8.62 4.40 6.89
N GLN A 78 8.76 4.60 8.21
CA GLN A 78 7.64 4.57 9.17
C GLN A 78 6.81 3.28 9.07
N ALA A 79 7.48 2.18 8.76
CA ALA A 79 6.85 0.87 8.58
C ALA A 79 6.38 0.30 9.93
N LEU A 80 5.38 -0.57 9.86
CA LEU A 80 4.70 -1.19 11.00
C LEU A 80 4.95 -2.70 11.01
N GLY A 81 4.79 -3.29 12.20
CA GLY A 81 5.11 -4.70 12.48
C GLY A 81 6.55 -4.90 12.92
N ASP A 82 6.82 -6.05 13.52
CA ASP A 82 8.12 -6.48 14.06
C ASP A 82 9.19 -6.72 12.98
N ARG A 83 8.76 -6.99 11.74
CA ARG A 83 9.59 -7.20 10.55
C ARG A 83 9.50 -6.04 9.55
N CYS A 84 8.89 -4.91 9.92
CA CYS A 84 8.58 -3.79 9.03
C CYS A 84 7.68 -4.17 7.84
N GLN A 85 6.80 -5.16 8.02
CA GLN A 85 6.04 -5.83 6.96
C GLN A 85 4.98 -4.94 6.27
N ILE A 86 4.57 -3.83 6.90
CA ILE A 86 3.50 -2.92 6.45
C ILE A 86 4.05 -1.50 6.29
N ILE A 87 3.78 -0.80 5.17
CA ILE A 87 4.07 0.64 5.05
C ILE A 87 2.75 1.43 4.86
N PRO A 88 2.36 2.31 5.79
CA PRO A 88 1.23 3.22 5.60
C PRO A 88 1.55 4.37 4.63
N ASN A 89 0.79 4.48 3.55
CA ASN A 89 0.84 5.58 2.60
C ASN A 89 -0.29 6.59 2.87
N GLN A 90 0.02 7.67 3.58
CA GLN A 90 -0.92 8.75 3.92
C GLN A 90 -0.98 9.87 2.85
N GLY A 91 -0.58 9.58 1.61
CA GLY A 91 -0.66 10.52 0.49
C GLY A 91 -2.10 11.01 0.26
N ARG A 92 -2.28 12.31 0.04
CA ARG A 92 -3.62 12.91 -0.14
C ARG A 92 -4.22 12.65 -1.52
N ASP A 93 -3.39 12.41 -2.53
CA ASP A 93 -3.78 12.23 -3.94
C ASP A 93 -3.87 10.73 -4.33
N ARG A 94 -4.26 9.87 -3.38
CA ARG A 94 -4.33 8.41 -3.59
C ARG A 94 -5.58 7.92 -4.30
N ASP A 95 -6.62 8.76 -4.36
CA ASP A 95 -7.78 8.61 -5.24
C ASP A 95 -8.62 7.31 -5.06
N GLY A 96 -8.50 6.62 -3.92
CA GLY A 96 -9.18 5.32 -3.72
C GLY A 96 -8.71 4.24 -4.70
N ILE A 97 -7.44 4.27 -5.09
CA ILE A 97 -6.85 3.35 -6.07
C ILE A 97 -6.03 2.28 -5.33
N CYS A 98 -6.45 1.02 -5.45
CA CYS A 98 -5.63 -0.14 -5.16
C CYS A 98 -4.65 -0.38 -6.31
N ARG A 99 -3.42 -0.80 -5.99
CA ARG A 99 -2.35 -1.09 -6.96
C ARG A 99 -1.75 -2.46 -6.69
N SER A 100 -1.40 -3.20 -7.73
CA SER A 100 -0.51 -4.36 -7.63
C SER A 100 0.45 -4.38 -8.80
N TRP A 101 1.71 -4.75 -8.56
CA TRP A 101 2.76 -4.65 -9.58
C TRP A 101 3.95 -5.56 -9.28
N GLY A 102 4.76 -5.82 -10.31
CA GLY A 102 5.55 -7.04 -10.32
C GLY A 102 4.62 -8.20 -9.98
N GLN A 103 5.11 -9.21 -9.26
CA GLN A 103 4.26 -10.30 -8.76
C GLN A 103 3.85 -10.16 -7.29
N HIS A 104 4.59 -9.36 -6.51
CA HIS A 104 4.60 -9.48 -5.04
C HIS A 104 4.27 -8.19 -4.30
N HIS A 105 4.07 -7.08 -5.01
CA HIS A 105 3.77 -5.79 -4.39
C HIS A 105 2.29 -5.46 -4.52
N TYR A 106 1.73 -4.95 -3.43
CA TYR A 106 0.33 -4.59 -3.29
C TYR A 106 0.22 -3.30 -2.49
N GLU A 107 -0.73 -2.46 -2.88
CA GLU A 107 -1.14 -1.27 -2.14
C GLU A 107 -2.67 -1.24 -2.10
N THR A 108 -3.24 -1.26 -0.89
CA THR A 108 -4.68 -1.30 -0.67
C THR A 108 -5.36 0.02 -1.02
N PHE A 109 -6.68 0.02 -1.09
CA PHE A 109 -7.46 1.24 -1.35
C PHE A 109 -7.16 2.34 -0.32
N ASP A 110 -7.04 2.01 0.96
CA ASP A 110 -6.85 2.99 2.04
C ASP A 110 -5.38 3.24 2.43
N GLY A 111 -4.45 2.47 1.86
CA GLY A 111 -3.03 2.86 1.79
C GLY A 111 -2.07 2.02 2.59
N ILE A 112 -2.40 0.77 2.89
CA ILE A 112 -1.40 -0.21 3.29
C ILE A 112 -0.67 -0.72 2.05
N TYR A 113 0.62 -0.40 1.95
CA TYR A 113 1.53 -1.16 1.11
C TYR A 113 2.05 -2.38 1.87
N PHE A 114 2.05 -3.53 1.21
CA PHE A 114 2.64 -4.76 1.72
C PHE A 114 3.32 -5.56 0.59
N TYR A 115 4.29 -6.39 0.99
CA TYR A 115 4.95 -7.35 0.10
C TYR A 115 4.49 -8.77 0.46
N PHE A 116 4.19 -9.57 -0.55
CA PHE A 116 3.74 -10.96 -0.39
C PHE A 116 4.26 -11.83 -1.55
N PRO A 117 5.19 -12.78 -1.30
CA PRO A 117 5.82 -13.60 -2.34
C PRO A 117 4.93 -14.76 -2.85
N GLY A 118 3.63 -14.53 -3.02
CA GLY A 118 2.66 -15.53 -3.48
C GLY A 118 2.80 -15.89 -4.95
N THR A 119 2.86 -17.18 -5.25
CA THR A 119 3.03 -17.75 -6.61
C THR A 119 1.79 -18.52 -7.08
N CYS A 120 0.60 -17.96 -6.88
CA CYS A 120 -0.68 -18.57 -7.22
C CYS A 120 -1.72 -17.55 -7.70
N SER A 121 -2.98 -17.97 -7.83
CA SER A 121 -4.10 -17.05 -8.10
C SER A 121 -4.66 -16.52 -6.78
N TYR A 122 -5.03 -15.24 -6.73
CA TYR A 122 -5.58 -14.61 -5.53
C TYR A 122 -6.76 -13.68 -5.87
N ILE A 123 -7.72 -13.55 -4.94
CA ILE A 123 -8.78 -12.56 -5.03
C ILE A 123 -8.19 -11.18 -4.75
N LEU A 124 -8.01 -10.37 -5.80
CA LEU A 124 -7.52 -9.00 -5.69
C LEU A 124 -8.58 -8.11 -5.05
N ALA A 125 -9.82 -8.19 -5.55
CA ALA A 125 -11.00 -7.59 -4.93
C ALA A 125 -12.27 -8.33 -5.37
N GLN A 126 -13.29 -8.37 -4.53
CA GLN A 126 -14.65 -8.79 -4.87
C GLN A 126 -15.67 -7.98 -4.09
N ASP A 127 -16.91 -7.93 -4.56
CA ASP A 127 -18.03 -7.40 -3.77
C ASP A 127 -18.34 -8.32 -2.57
N CYS A 128 -18.27 -7.74 -1.37
CA CYS A 128 -18.54 -8.41 -0.11
C CYS A 128 -19.72 -7.79 0.64
N HIS A 129 -20.42 -6.82 0.03
CA HIS A 129 -21.62 -6.19 0.58
C HIS A 129 -22.88 -6.98 0.22
N ALA A 130 -22.96 -7.50 -1.01
CA ALA A 130 -24.08 -8.32 -1.46
C ALA A 130 -24.03 -9.76 -0.91
N ALA A 131 -25.19 -10.43 -0.89
CA ALA A 131 -25.29 -11.84 -0.47
C ALA A 131 -24.57 -12.82 -1.42
N ALA A 132 -24.29 -12.38 -2.65
CA ALA A 132 -23.40 -13.04 -3.60
C ALA A 132 -22.66 -11.93 -4.39
N PRO A 133 -21.33 -12.05 -4.61
CA PRO A 133 -20.54 -10.98 -5.22
C PRO A 133 -21.09 -10.54 -6.59
N GLN A 134 -21.35 -9.24 -6.76
CA GLN A 134 -21.69 -8.67 -8.07
C GLN A 134 -20.47 -8.52 -9.00
N TYR A 135 -19.26 -8.63 -8.45
CA TYR A 135 -18.03 -8.80 -9.22
C TYR A 135 -16.98 -9.56 -8.40
N THR A 136 -16.06 -10.21 -9.11
CA THR A 136 -14.83 -10.76 -8.55
C THR A 136 -13.68 -10.51 -9.53
N VAL A 137 -12.57 -9.96 -9.02
CA VAL A 137 -11.33 -9.69 -9.75
C VAL A 137 -10.25 -10.59 -9.18
N TRP A 138 -9.78 -11.55 -9.98
CA TRP A 138 -8.61 -12.37 -9.67
C TRP A 138 -7.36 -11.79 -10.29
N VAL A 139 -6.24 -11.95 -9.59
CA VAL A 139 -4.90 -11.76 -10.14
C VAL A 139 -4.15 -13.09 -10.14
N HIS A 140 -3.59 -13.44 -11.29
CA HIS A 140 -2.82 -14.65 -11.51
C HIS A 140 -1.34 -14.32 -11.45
N ASN A 141 -0.66 -14.79 -10.41
CA ASN A 141 0.78 -14.69 -10.26
C ASN A 141 1.47 -15.95 -10.82
N SER A 142 2.62 -15.81 -11.47
CA SER A 142 3.33 -16.97 -12.03
C SER A 142 3.75 -17.98 -10.96
N ARG A 143 3.49 -19.25 -11.23
CA ARG A 143 3.98 -20.39 -10.41
C ARG A 143 5.48 -20.67 -10.58
N VAL A 144 6.09 -20.13 -11.64
CA VAL A 144 7.52 -20.26 -11.95
C VAL A 144 8.00 -18.87 -12.38
N CYS A 145 8.71 -18.18 -11.49
CA CYS A 145 9.13 -16.79 -11.64
C CYS A 145 10.66 -16.74 -11.54
N ASP A 146 11.33 -17.29 -12.56
CA ASP A 146 12.79 -17.42 -12.60
C ASP A 146 13.41 -16.13 -13.18
N GLY A 147 13.50 -15.08 -12.37
CA GLY A 147 14.07 -13.79 -12.78
C GLY A 147 13.57 -12.60 -11.95
N SER A 148 13.48 -11.43 -12.58
CA SER A 148 12.90 -10.24 -11.95
C SER A 148 11.38 -10.42 -11.79
N VAL A 149 10.85 -10.07 -10.62
CA VAL A 149 9.41 -10.09 -10.30
C VAL A 149 8.56 -9.23 -11.24
N HIS A 150 9.18 -8.28 -11.95
CA HIS A 150 8.54 -7.43 -12.96
C HIS A 150 8.50 -8.06 -14.36
N SER A 151 9.28 -9.12 -14.59
CA SER A 151 9.32 -9.87 -15.86
C SER A 151 8.42 -11.12 -15.84
N CYS A 152 7.92 -11.51 -14.67
CA CYS A 152 7.13 -12.74 -14.50
C CYS A 152 5.72 -12.57 -15.07
N PRO A 153 5.23 -13.51 -15.91
CA PRO A 153 3.91 -13.39 -16.53
C PRO A 153 2.79 -13.29 -15.48
N ARG A 154 1.91 -12.32 -15.68
CA ARG A 154 0.68 -12.15 -14.91
C ARG A 154 -0.53 -12.04 -15.82
N ALA A 155 -1.67 -12.37 -15.27
CA ALA A 155 -2.97 -12.27 -15.92
C ALA A 155 -4.03 -11.84 -14.91
N LEU A 156 -5.19 -11.42 -15.41
CA LEU A 156 -6.38 -11.11 -14.61
C LEU A 156 -7.54 -11.95 -15.10
N SER A 157 -8.44 -12.32 -14.19
CA SER A 157 -9.75 -12.87 -14.57
C SER A 157 -10.85 -12.09 -13.84
N LEU A 158 -11.84 -11.66 -14.61
CA LEU A 158 -12.98 -10.89 -14.12
C LEU A 158 -14.24 -11.75 -14.24
N PHE A 159 -15.00 -11.83 -13.15
CA PHE A 159 -16.23 -12.61 -13.06
C PHE A 159 -17.39 -11.69 -12.69
N PHE A 160 -18.53 -11.87 -13.37
CA PHE A 160 -19.75 -11.10 -13.18
C PHE A 160 -20.97 -12.04 -13.22
N PRO A 161 -22.09 -11.70 -12.53
CA PRO A 161 -23.29 -12.53 -12.52
C PRO A 161 -23.83 -12.83 -13.93
N ASN A 162 -23.98 -14.11 -14.24
CA ASN A 162 -24.50 -14.65 -15.52
C ASN A 162 -23.60 -14.46 -16.75
N GLU A 163 -22.35 -14.02 -16.58
CA GLU A 163 -21.36 -13.92 -17.66
C GLU A 163 -20.27 -15.00 -17.53
N GLU A 164 -19.70 -15.41 -18.66
CA GLU A 164 -18.49 -16.24 -18.68
C GLU A 164 -17.26 -15.45 -18.22
N GLU A 165 -16.25 -16.15 -17.70
CA GLU A 165 -14.95 -15.58 -17.31
C GLU A 165 -14.36 -14.68 -18.40
N ILE A 166 -14.03 -13.43 -18.04
CA ILE A 166 -13.25 -12.52 -18.88
C ILE A 166 -11.78 -12.60 -18.43
N HIS A 167 -10.98 -13.38 -19.17
CA HIS A 167 -9.56 -13.57 -18.93
C HIS A 167 -8.73 -12.57 -19.73
N ILE A 168 -7.79 -11.91 -19.07
CA ILE A 168 -6.90 -10.87 -19.62
C ILE A 168 -5.45 -11.31 -19.43
N SER A 169 -4.72 -11.50 -20.53
CA SER A 169 -3.30 -11.86 -20.52
C SER A 169 -2.54 -11.04 -21.57
N GLY A 170 -1.52 -10.29 -21.13
CA GLY A 170 -0.90 -9.25 -21.94
C GLY A 170 -1.95 -8.23 -22.42
N TYR A 171 -2.02 -8.00 -23.74
CA TYR A 171 -3.07 -7.19 -24.38
C TYR A 171 -4.21 -8.04 -24.99
N GLN A 172 -4.35 -9.31 -24.63
CA GLN A 172 -5.40 -10.19 -25.13
C GLN A 172 -6.52 -10.34 -24.09
N VAL A 173 -7.77 -10.27 -24.57
CA VAL A 173 -8.97 -10.46 -23.76
C VAL A 173 -9.75 -11.63 -24.35
N HIS A 174 -10.13 -12.58 -23.52
CA HIS A 174 -10.91 -13.76 -23.87
C HIS A 174 -12.15 -13.83 -22.99
N GLN A 175 -13.29 -14.21 -23.56
CA GLN A 175 -14.50 -14.58 -22.81
C GLN A 175 -14.81 -16.04 -23.09
N GLY A 176 -14.92 -16.89 -22.06
CA GLY A 176 -15.17 -18.33 -22.24
C GLY A 176 -14.14 -19.01 -23.15
N GLY A 177 -12.87 -18.58 -23.08
CA GLY A 177 -11.79 -18.99 -23.98
C GLY A 177 -11.80 -18.35 -25.38
N ARG A 178 -12.90 -17.73 -25.81
CA ARG A 178 -12.99 -17.06 -27.12
C ARG A 178 -12.42 -15.64 -27.06
N ARG A 179 -11.41 -15.37 -27.89
CA ARG A 179 -10.76 -14.05 -28.01
C ARG A 179 -11.76 -12.97 -28.47
N LEU A 180 -11.80 -11.84 -27.77
CA LEU A 180 -12.60 -10.67 -28.11
C LEU A 180 -11.82 -9.70 -29.02
N SER A 181 -12.55 -8.94 -29.83
CA SER A 181 -12.02 -7.76 -30.52
C SER A 181 -12.42 -6.51 -29.75
N LEU A 182 -11.45 -5.65 -29.44
CA LEU A 182 -11.66 -4.43 -28.65
C LEU A 182 -11.88 -3.20 -29.57
N PRO A 183 -12.65 -2.18 -29.13
CA PRO A 183 -13.40 -2.14 -27.88
C PRO A 183 -14.61 -3.10 -27.88
N HIS A 184 -15.00 -3.57 -26.68
CA HIS A 184 -16.09 -4.54 -26.49
C HIS A 184 -16.89 -4.26 -25.22
N THR A 185 -18.14 -4.74 -25.16
CA THR A 185 -18.96 -4.68 -23.94
C THR A 185 -19.50 -6.06 -23.62
N VAL A 186 -19.32 -6.52 -22.37
CA VAL A 186 -19.83 -7.79 -21.84
C VAL A 186 -20.61 -7.50 -20.56
N GLY A 187 -21.87 -7.89 -20.42
CA GLY A 187 -22.60 -7.75 -19.14
C GLY A 187 -22.65 -6.35 -18.48
N GLY A 188 -22.54 -5.27 -19.26
CA GLY A 188 -22.40 -3.90 -18.72
C GLY A 188 -20.96 -3.47 -18.38
N VAL A 189 -19.97 -4.27 -18.75
CA VAL A 189 -18.54 -4.01 -18.57
C VAL A 189 -17.94 -3.65 -19.92
N PHE A 190 -17.51 -2.40 -20.07
CA PHE A 190 -16.85 -1.89 -21.27
C PHE A 190 -15.35 -2.09 -21.17
N ILE A 191 -14.73 -2.65 -22.22
CA ILE A 191 -13.31 -2.96 -22.29
C ILE A 191 -12.73 -2.36 -23.55
N GLU A 192 -11.67 -1.57 -23.43
CA GLU A 192 -10.93 -1.02 -24.57
C GLU A 192 -9.41 -1.11 -24.38
N ARG A 193 -8.66 -1.00 -25.48
CA ARG A 193 -7.22 -0.77 -25.43
C ARG A 193 -6.91 0.68 -25.77
N LEU A 194 -6.22 1.36 -24.87
CA LEU A 194 -5.85 2.76 -25.01
C LEU A 194 -4.34 2.92 -24.80
N ALA A 195 -3.60 3.10 -25.90
CA ALA A 195 -2.15 3.01 -25.93
C ALA A 195 -1.65 1.69 -25.30
N ASP A 196 -0.86 1.79 -24.24
CA ASP A 196 -0.22 0.66 -23.54
C ASP A 196 -1.03 0.17 -22.33
N TYR A 197 -2.33 0.49 -22.28
CA TYR A 197 -3.23 0.01 -21.23
C TYR A 197 -4.47 -0.67 -21.82
N LEU A 198 -4.91 -1.75 -21.17
CA LEU A 198 -6.29 -2.21 -21.24
C LEU A 198 -7.09 -1.49 -20.14
N LEU A 199 -8.16 -0.82 -20.53
CA LEU A 199 -9.08 -0.13 -19.63
C LEU A 199 -10.40 -0.90 -19.54
N VAL A 200 -10.91 -1.05 -18.33
CA VAL A 200 -12.18 -1.69 -18.02
C VAL A 200 -13.03 -0.71 -17.21
N LYS A 201 -14.23 -0.41 -17.69
CA LYS A 201 -15.26 0.33 -16.94
C LYS A 201 -16.42 -0.59 -16.65
N SER A 202 -16.75 -0.72 -15.37
CA SER A 202 -17.80 -1.61 -14.88
C SER A 202 -18.99 -0.80 -14.39
N VAL A 203 -20.22 -1.22 -14.71
CA VAL A 203 -21.44 -0.72 -14.03
C VAL A 203 -21.49 -1.15 -12.56
N PHE A 204 -20.71 -2.16 -12.15
CA PHE A 204 -20.61 -2.67 -10.78
C PHE A 204 -19.66 -1.83 -9.90
N GLY A 205 -19.59 -0.51 -10.13
CA GLY A 205 -18.95 0.43 -9.21
C GLY A 205 -17.43 0.51 -9.23
N PHE A 206 -16.73 -0.10 -10.19
CA PHE A 206 -15.27 -0.02 -10.31
C PHE A 206 -14.77 0.29 -11.72
N SER A 207 -13.50 0.65 -11.82
CA SER A 207 -12.76 0.71 -13.08
C SER A 207 -11.35 0.19 -12.88
N LEU A 208 -10.84 -0.54 -13.88
CA LEU A 208 -9.53 -1.19 -13.84
C LEU A 208 -8.69 -0.73 -15.03
N ALA A 209 -7.39 -0.53 -14.79
CA ALA A 209 -6.39 -0.33 -15.82
C ALA A 209 -5.27 -1.36 -15.66
N TRP A 210 -4.85 -1.97 -16.76
CA TRP A 210 -3.84 -3.01 -16.84
C TRP A 210 -2.76 -2.63 -17.86
N ASP A 211 -1.49 -2.64 -17.46
CA ASP A 211 -0.34 -2.18 -18.26
C ASP A 211 0.16 -3.18 -19.32
N GLY A 212 -0.51 -4.32 -19.48
CA GLY A 212 -0.09 -5.38 -20.39
C GLY A 212 1.05 -6.27 -19.90
N GLY A 213 1.56 -6.08 -18.69
CA GLY A 213 2.71 -6.80 -18.15
C GLY A 213 2.55 -7.27 -16.70
N SER A 214 2.47 -6.34 -15.74
CA SER A 214 2.38 -6.67 -14.31
C SER A 214 1.58 -5.67 -13.46
N GLY A 215 1.43 -4.43 -13.91
CA GLY A 215 0.77 -3.34 -13.20
C GLY A 215 -0.75 -3.38 -13.36
N VAL A 216 -1.43 -3.55 -12.23
CA VAL A 216 -2.89 -3.47 -12.07
C VAL A 216 -3.22 -2.23 -11.25
N TYR A 217 -4.13 -1.39 -11.75
CA TYR A 217 -4.71 -0.28 -11.01
C TYR A 217 -6.22 -0.50 -10.95
N LEU A 218 -6.77 -0.68 -9.75
CA LEU A 218 -8.20 -0.85 -9.52
C LEU A 218 -8.70 0.37 -8.73
N LYS A 219 -9.69 1.08 -9.27
CA LYS A 219 -10.33 2.23 -8.61
C LYS A 219 -11.79 1.92 -8.33
N MET A 220 -12.22 2.10 -7.09
CA MET A 220 -13.64 2.05 -6.72
C MET A 220 -14.28 3.42 -6.95
N SER A 221 -15.59 3.41 -7.19
CA SER A 221 -16.43 4.60 -7.07
C SER A 221 -16.80 4.85 -5.60
N GLU A 222 -16.91 6.11 -5.21
CA GLU A 222 -17.27 6.53 -3.84
C GLU A 222 -18.61 5.93 -3.35
N GLU A 223 -19.55 5.68 -4.26
CA GLU A 223 -20.83 5.03 -3.96
C GLU A 223 -20.69 3.58 -3.43
N HIS A 224 -19.51 2.97 -3.61
CA HIS A 224 -19.17 1.60 -3.20
C HIS A 224 -18.12 1.57 -2.07
N GLN A 225 -17.97 2.67 -1.32
CA GLN A 225 -17.15 2.72 -0.10
C GLN A 225 -17.56 1.60 0.88
N GLY A 226 -16.58 0.86 1.41
CA GLY A 226 -16.79 -0.24 2.35
C GLY A 226 -17.37 -1.53 1.75
N ALA A 227 -17.67 -1.57 0.45
CA ALA A 227 -18.21 -2.74 -0.24
C ALA A 227 -17.19 -3.81 -0.68
N PRO A 228 -15.96 -3.48 -1.15
CA PRO A 228 -15.02 -4.51 -1.57
C PRO A 228 -14.43 -5.30 -0.40
N CYS A 229 -13.94 -6.50 -0.68
CA CYS A 229 -12.90 -7.15 0.13
C CYS A 229 -11.98 -8.02 -0.73
N GLY A 230 -10.77 -8.33 -0.23
CA GLY A 230 -9.72 -9.02 -0.98
C GLY A 230 -8.34 -8.46 -0.64
N LEU A 231 -7.32 -8.75 -1.45
CA LEU A 231 -5.96 -8.20 -1.27
C LEU A 231 -5.90 -6.65 -1.36
N CYS A 232 -6.88 -6.01 -2.01
CA CYS A 232 -7.01 -4.56 -2.06
C CYS A 232 -7.54 -3.91 -0.77
N GLY A 233 -7.89 -4.68 0.26
CA GLY A 233 -8.54 -4.15 1.45
C GLY A 233 -10.04 -3.87 1.23
N ASN A 234 -10.63 -2.98 2.03
CA ASN A 234 -12.09 -2.80 2.09
C ASN A 234 -12.61 -1.41 1.66
N PHE A 235 -11.72 -0.44 1.40
CA PHE A 235 -12.08 0.91 0.93
C PHE A 235 -13.06 1.63 1.87
N ASN A 236 -12.77 1.67 3.17
CA ASN A 236 -13.56 2.38 4.18
C ASN A 236 -12.85 3.65 4.74
N HIS A 237 -11.65 3.96 4.25
CA HIS A 237 -10.72 5.00 4.69
C HIS A 237 -9.98 4.74 6.01
N LEU A 238 -9.92 3.49 6.48
CA LEU A 238 -9.30 3.07 7.74
C LEU A 238 -8.25 1.98 7.50
N ALA A 239 -7.12 2.35 6.89
CA ALA A 239 -5.98 1.48 6.57
C ALA A 239 -5.58 0.44 7.65
N GLY A 240 -5.81 0.73 8.93
CA GLY A 240 -5.60 -0.21 10.04
C GLY A 240 -6.55 -1.43 10.10
N ASP A 241 -7.50 -1.59 9.18
CA ASP A 241 -8.33 -2.80 9.03
C ASP A 241 -8.30 -3.47 7.65
N ASP A 242 -7.50 -2.94 6.71
CA ASP A 242 -7.35 -3.48 5.36
C ASP A 242 -6.87 -4.94 5.33
N LEU A 243 -5.96 -5.32 6.24
CA LEU A 243 -5.48 -6.70 6.38
C LEU A 243 -6.50 -7.57 7.14
N THR A 244 -7.70 -7.67 6.56
CA THR A 244 -8.76 -8.57 7.02
C THR A 244 -8.78 -9.83 6.15
N THR A 245 -8.50 -10.97 6.77
CA THR A 245 -8.54 -12.30 6.11
C THR A 245 -9.92 -12.60 5.52
N ALA A 246 -10.00 -13.56 4.59
CA ALA A 246 -11.26 -14.04 4.02
C ALA A 246 -12.27 -14.64 5.04
N ARG A 247 -11.86 -14.79 6.31
CA ARG A 247 -12.73 -15.21 7.44
C ARG A 247 -13.18 -14.03 8.31
N GLY A 248 -12.91 -12.79 7.92
CA GLY A 248 -13.25 -11.59 8.70
C GLY A 248 -12.32 -11.33 9.90
N ILE A 249 -11.17 -12.01 9.98
CA ILE A 249 -10.20 -11.83 11.07
C ILE A 249 -9.15 -10.82 10.63
N ARG A 250 -9.01 -9.71 11.38
CA ARG A 250 -7.98 -8.68 11.20
C ARG A 250 -6.61 -9.21 11.66
N THR A 251 -5.56 -8.86 10.95
CA THR A 251 -4.17 -9.24 11.26
C THR A 251 -3.18 -8.16 10.79
N ASP A 252 -2.00 -8.17 11.39
CA ASP A 252 -0.80 -7.43 11.03
C ASP A 252 0.20 -8.28 10.20
N GLU A 253 -0.17 -9.51 9.84
CA GLU A 253 0.66 -10.45 9.06
C GLU A 253 0.23 -10.55 7.59
N PRO A 254 1.00 -10.00 6.62
CA PRO A 254 0.66 -10.06 5.20
C PRO A 254 0.53 -11.49 4.66
N ALA A 255 1.32 -12.45 5.17
CA ALA A 255 1.21 -13.85 4.78
C ALA A 255 -0.10 -14.47 5.27
N ALA A 256 -0.47 -14.27 6.54
CA ALA A 256 -1.74 -14.78 7.08
C ALA A 256 -2.95 -14.16 6.34
N PHE A 257 -2.89 -12.86 6.07
CA PHE A 257 -3.87 -12.14 5.25
C PHE A 257 -3.97 -12.71 3.83
N ALA A 258 -2.88 -12.66 3.06
CA ALA A 258 -2.93 -12.94 1.63
C ALA A 258 -3.06 -14.42 1.28
N ASN A 259 -2.52 -15.34 2.08
CA ASN A 259 -2.79 -16.77 1.91
C ASN A 259 -4.29 -17.10 2.08
N SER A 260 -5.02 -16.34 2.90
CA SER A 260 -6.47 -16.55 3.07
C SER A 260 -7.30 -16.16 1.83
N TRP A 261 -6.72 -15.39 0.91
CA TRP A 261 -7.32 -14.94 -0.35
C TRP A 261 -6.86 -15.76 -1.57
N ALA A 262 -6.16 -16.88 -1.36
CA ALA A 262 -5.70 -17.79 -2.41
C ALA A 262 -6.86 -18.52 -3.11
N VAL A 263 -6.70 -18.79 -4.40
CA VAL A 263 -7.68 -19.46 -5.26
C VAL A 263 -7.04 -20.67 -5.93
N ASP A 264 -7.50 -21.87 -5.55
CA ASP A 264 -7.13 -23.12 -6.20
C ASP A 264 -7.84 -23.26 -7.55
N LEU A 265 -7.07 -23.23 -8.64
CA LEU A 265 -7.59 -23.40 -10.00
C LEU A 265 -7.82 -24.89 -10.35
N PRO A 266 -8.92 -25.23 -11.06
CA PRO A 266 -9.11 -26.57 -11.61
C PRO A 266 -7.92 -27.01 -12.48
N HIS A 267 -7.50 -28.27 -12.33
CA HIS A 267 -6.37 -28.88 -13.04
C HIS A 267 -4.96 -28.36 -12.69
N GLU A 268 -4.83 -27.42 -11.75
CA GLU A 268 -3.53 -27.03 -11.20
C GLU A 268 -3.23 -27.75 -9.87
N ARG A 269 -1.98 -27.64 -9.41
CA ARG A 269 -1.63 -28.00 -8.03
C ARG A 269 -2.19 -26.95 -7.08
N ALA A 270 -2.57 -27.37 -5.87
CA ALA A 270 -3.01 -26.45 -4.82
C ALA A 270 -2.00 -25.31 -4.62
N CYS A 271 -2.49 -24.12 -4.22
CA CYS A 271 -1.63 -22.98 -3.95
C CYS A 271 -0.64 -23.31 -2.80
N PRO A 272 0.67 -23.10 -3.00
CA PRO A 272 1.60 -23.15 -1.87
C PRO A 272 1.28 -22.00 -0.91
N SER A 273 1.21 -22.30 0.38
CA SER A 273 1.15 -21.27 1.42
C SER A 273 2.53 -20.63 1.55
N VAL A 274 2.55 -19.31 1.69
CA VAL A 274 3.75 -18.57 2.10
C VAL A 274 3.87 -18.63 3.63
N ASP A 275 5.05 -18.97 4.16
CA ASP A 275 5.31 -18.99 5.61
C ASP A 275 5.32 -17.57 6.22
N LEU A 276 5.01 -17.42 7.51
CA LEU A 276 4.94 -16.08 8.15
C LEU A 276 6.30 -15.36 8.21
N ASP A 277 7.39 -16.12 8.28
CA ASP A 277 8.77 -15.67 8.32
C ASP A 277 9.44 -15.57 6.94
N PHE A 278 8.64 -15.53 5.85
CA PHE A 278 9.12 -15.44 4.46
C PHE A 278 10.18 -14.34 4.26
N ASN A 279 11.20 -14.58 3.43
CA ASN A 279 12.24 -13.59 3.18
C ASN A 279 11.83 -12.44 2.25
N GLY A 280 12.42 -11.27 2.49
CA GLY A 280 12.45 -10.20 1.49
C GLY A 280 13.33 -10.56 0.29
N PRO A 281 13.19 -9.85 -0.84
CA PRO A 281 13.91 -10.16 -2.08
C PRO A 281 15.39 -9.73 -2.07
N CYS A 282 15.83 -8.95 -1.07
CA CYS A 282 17.23 -8.54 -0.91
C CYS A 282 17.90 -9.43 0.14
N HIS A 283 19.04 -10.04 -0.20
CA HIS A 283 19.79 -10.93 0.71
C HIS A 283 20.96 -10.23 1.41
N SER A 284 21.38 -9.06 0.93
CA SER A 284 22.41 -8.22 1.52
C SER A 284 22.20 -6.74 1.16
N GLU A 285 22.78 -5.83 1.95
CA GLU A 285 22.84 -4.39 1.64
C GLU A 285 23.49 -4.13 0.26
N SER A 286 24.51 -4.91 -0.09
CA SER A 286 25.19 -4.84 -1.40
C SER A 286 24.30 -5.18 -2.60
N ASP A 287 23.23 -5.96 -2.40
CA ASP A 287 22.25 -6.23 -3.46
C ASP A 287 21.34 -5.02 -3.72
N MET A 288 21.21 -4.11 -2.74
CA MET A 288 20.45 -2.85 -2.90
C MET A 288 21.24 -1.79 -3.67
N ASP A 289 22.58 -1.78 -3.58
CA ASP A 289 23.45 -0.86 -4.32
C ASP A 289 23.63 -1.25 -5.81
N ALA A 290 23.51 -2.55 -6.14
CA ALA A 290 23.79 -3.07 -7.48
C ALA A 290 22.76 -2.70 -8.56
N LEU A 291 21.66 -2.02 -8.20
CA LEU A 291 20.55 -1.66 -9.10
C LEU A 291 20.64 -0.23 -9.70
N ASP A 292 21.63 0.58 -9.29
CA ASP A 292 21.81 2.01 -9.67
C ASP A 292 22.14 2.25 -11.17
N ASP A 293 22.48 1.22 -11.95
CA ASP A 293 22.87 1.36 -13.37
C ASP A 293 21.71 1.08 -14.37
N SER A 294 20.49 0.80 -13.89
CA SER A 294 19.30 0.64 -14.74
C SER A 294 18.53 1.96 -14.88
N ARG A 295 18.41 2.48 -16.11
CA ARG A 295 18.04 3.88 -16.38
C ARG A 295 16.54 4.23 -16.31
N ASP A 296 15.69 3.32 -15.86
CA ASP A 296 14.21 3.44 -15.94
C ASP A 296 13.49 3.26 -14.57
N ALA A 297 14.21 3.43 -13.45
CA ALA A 297 13.66 3.29 -12.10
C ALA A 297 13.09 4.60 -11.53
N GLU A 298 11.76 4.77 -11.51
CA GLU A 298 11.12 5.87 -10.78
C GLU A 298 10.83 5.47 -9.32
N VAL A 299 11.56 6.08 -8.38
CA VAL A 299 11.43 5.80 -6.94
C VAL A 299 10.36 6.71 -6.33
N VAL A 300 9.13 6.19 -6.20
CA VAL A 300 8.10 6.85 -5.39
C VAL A 300 8.17 6.29 -3.97
N VAL A 301 9.07 6.85 -3.16
CA VAL A 301 8.99 6.74 -1.70
C VAL A 301 7.67 7.40 -1.27
N PRO A 302 6.87 6.82 -0.35
CA PRO A 302 5.75 7.53 0.25
C PRO A 302 6.28 8.73 1.04
N LEU A 303 6.25 9.91 0.41
CA LEU A 303 6.74 11.14 1.02
C LEU A 303 5.77 11.59 2.12
N GLY A 304 6.22 11.48 3.37
CA GLY A 304 5.64 12.26 4.46
C GLY A 304 5.60 13.75 4.10
N ALA A 305 4.47 14.40 4.38
CA ALA A 305 4.15 15.72 3.85
C ALA A 305 5.20 16.80 4.20
N VAL A 306 5.96 17.25 3.20
CA VAL A 306 6.79 18.46 3.32
C VAL A 306 5.95 19.68 2.97
N GLN A 307 5.33 20.28 3.99
CA GLN A 307 4.63 21.55 3.85
C GLN A 307 5.61 22.64 3.39
N ARG A 308 5.36 23.27 2.23
CA ARG A 308 5.94 24.56 1.86
C ARG A 308 4.81 25.60 1.68
N PRO A 309 5.05 26.86 2.05
CA PRO A 309 4.06 27.92 1.85
C PRO A 309 3.93 28.29 0.37
N GLU A 310 2.82 28.96 0.04
CA GLU A 310 2.51 29.57 -1.26
C GLU A 310 2.12 28.61 -2.41
N GLY A 311 0.86 28.18 -2.39
CA GLY A 311 -0.10 28.61 -3.42
C GLY A 311 0.07 28.19 -4.88
N GLN A 312 1.03 27.35 -5.24
CA GLN A 312 1.19 26.82 -6.60
C GLN A 312 1.14 25.30 -6.65
N VAL A 313 0.19 24.78 -7.43
CA VAL A 313 0.09 23.37 -7.76
C VAL A 313 1.23 23.01 -8.72
N SER A 314 2.06 22.05 -8.33
CA SER A 314 3.06 21.46 -9.22
C SER A 314 3.21 19.98 -8.91
N VAL A 315 2.98 19.13 -9.91
CA VAL A 315 3.34 17.71 -9.84
C VAL A 315 4.85 17.62 -10.11
N THR A 316 5.64 17.98 -9.11
CA THR A 316 7.07 17.70 -9.09
C THR A 316 7.32 16.40 -8.36
N ALA A 317 7.59 15.32 -9.09
CA ALA A 317 8.30 14.17 -8.56
C ALA A 317 9.66 14.67 -8.04
N GLN A 318 9.77 14.84 -6.72
CA GLN A 318 10.94 15.49 -6.13
C GLN A 318 12.09 14.49 -6.10
N HIS A 319 12.89 14.49 -7.17
CA HIS A 319 14.04 13.61 -7.36
C HIS A 319 15.00 13.77 -6.19
N ARG A 320 15.09 12.75 -5.34
CA ARG A 320 16.04 12.70 -4.23
C ARG A 320 16.90 11.46 -4.42
N ARG A 321 18.15 11.66 -4.84
CA ARG A 321 19.18 10.61 -4.72
C ARG A 321 19.34 10.31 -3.23
N LEU A 322 18.76 9.20 -2.81
CA LEU A 322 19.00 8.55 -1.55
C LEU A 322 19.28 7.09 -1.92
N GLY A 323 20.53 6.64 -1.71
CA GLY A 323 20.86 5.23 -1.83
C GLY A 323 20.15 4.45 -0.73
N GLY A 324 19.67 3.25 -1.07
CA GLY A 324 18.96 2.35 -0.17
C GLY A 324 17.51 2.04 -0.61
N ALA A 325 17.24 0.75 -0.80
CA ALA A 325 15.92 0.14 -1.01
C ALA A 325 15.02 0.79 -2.08
N HIS A 326 15.23 0.43 -3.34
CA HIS A 326 14.34 0.81 -4.45
C HIS A 326 13.07 -0.07 -4.48
N THR A 327 11.96 0.44 -3.94
CA THR A 327 10.62 -0.05 -4.29
C THR A 327 10.24 0.46 -5.68
N PHE A 328 10.44 -0.38 -6.70
CA PHE A 328 10.01 -0.12 -8.07
C PHE A 328 8.48 -0.06 -8.14
N VAL A 329 7.90 1.13 -8.13
CA VAL A 329 6.46 1.37 -8.36
C VAL A 329 6.13 1.09 -9.84
N PRO A 330 4.91 0.62 -10.21
CA PRO A 330 4.58 0.38 -11.60
C PRO A 330 4.69 1.69 -12.36
N HIS A 331 5.18 1.64 -13.62
CA HIS A 331 5.38 2.83 -14.44
C HIS A 331 4.15 3.75 -14.34
N PRO A 332 4.29 4.97 -13.81
CA PRO A 332 3.14 5.84 -13.63
C PRO A 332 2.52 6.09 -15.00
N MET A 333 1.18 5.99 -15.07
CA MET A 333 0.46 6.27 -16.29
C MET A 333 0.93 7.61 -16.87
N THR A 334 1.33 7.60 -18.14
CA THR A 334 1.77 8.84 -18.80
C THR A 334 0.72 9.92 -18.60
N ARG A 335 1.11 11.19 -18.50
CA ARG A 335 0.14 12.27 -18.22
C ARG A 335 -1.06 12.28 -19.18
N LEU A 336 -0.85 11.86 -20.43
CA LEU A 336 -1.93 11.68 -21.42
C LEU A 336 -2.81 10.47 -21.11
N THR A 337 -2.22 9.32 -20.75
CA THR A 337 -2.95 8.12 -20.30
C THR A 337 -3.76 8.44 -19.04
N MET A 338 -3.18 9.10 -18.04
CA MET A 338 -3.84 9.44 -16.79
C MET A 338 -4.96 10.47 -16.99
N GLN A 339 -4.75 11.47 -17.87
CA GLN A 339 -5.83 12.37 -18.29
C GLN A 339 -6.98 11.61 -18.95
N ARG A 340 -6.68 10.73 -19.92
CA ARG A 340 -7.72 9.92 -20.58
C ARG A 340 -8.37 8.91 -19.65
N TRP A 341 -7.65 8.34 -18.69
CA TRP A 341 -8.21 7.48 -17.65
C TRP A 341 -9.18 8.29 -16.77
N ASN A 342 -8.81 9.50 -16.36
CA ASN A 342 -9.70 10.39 -15.63
C ASN A 342 -10.93 10.80 -16.47
N THR A 343 -10.79 11.03 -17.77
CA THR A 343 -11.92 11.26 -18.70
C THR A 343 -12.82 10.03 -18.85
N PHE A 344 -12.22 8.85 -18.96
CA PHE A 344 -12.88 7.55 -19.04
C PHE A 344 -13.66 7.25 -17.75
N LEU A 345 -13.08 7.54 -16.58
CA LEU A 345 -13.75 7.51 -15.28
C LEU A 345 -14.92 8.50 -15.24
N SER A 346 -14.69 9.78 -15.57
CA SER A 346 -15.70 10.86 -15.51
C SER A 346 -16.80 10.77 -16.57
N GLY A 347 -16.71 9.83 -17.54
CA GLY A 347 -17.73 9.62 -18.56
C GLY A 347 -17.94 10.81 -19.50
N SER A 348 -16.91 11.64 -19.66
CA SER A 348 -16.97 12.88 -20.44
C SER A 348 -16.54 12.60 -21.88
N SER A 349 -17.50 12.23 -22.73
CA SER A 349 -17.33 12.01 -24.18
C SER A 349 -16.96 13.28 -24.94
#